data_AF-A0A438GSN3-F1
#
_entry.id   AF-A0A438GSN3-F1
#
_cell.length_a   1.000
_cell.length_b   1.000
_cell.length_c   1.000
_cell.angle_alpha   90.00
_cell.angle_beta   90.00
_cell.angle_gamma   90.00
#
_symmetry.space_group_name_H-M   'P 1'
#
loop_
_entity.id
_entity.type
_entity.pdbx_description
1 polymer ?
#
loop_
_entity_poly.entity_id
_entity_poly.type
_entity_poly.pdbx_seq_one_letter_code
_entity_poly.pdbx_strand_id
1 'polypeptide(L)'
;MGFSTAKGGFGGLRSIIGYAIKANNNLKILEHLRELGCGAVLVSGNELRLALRAGFDPTRCIFNGNGKLLEDLVLAAQEGVFVNVDSEFDLDNIISAARIAGKKVNVLLRINPDVDPQVHPYVATGNKNSKFGIRNEKLQWFLDAVKAHPNELKLVGVHCHLGSTITKVDIFRDAAVLMVNYIDEIRAQGFEIVT
;
A
#
# COMPACT_ATOMS: atom_id res chain seq x y z
N MET A 1 -12.00 14.94 9.37
CA MET A 1 -13.14 14.02 9.20
C MET A 1 -12.90 12.79 10.08
N GLY A 2 -13.89 12.30 10.82
CA GLY A 2 -13.76 11.12 11.69
C GLY A 2 -14.01 9.79 10.96
N PHE A 3 -13.69 8.66 11.60
CA PHE A 3 -13.78 7.33 10.99
C PHE A 3 -15.19 6.97 10.48
N SER A 4 -16.24 7.24 11.27
CA SER A 4 -17.62 6.91 10.89
C SER A 4 -18.08 7.65 9.63
N THR A 5 -17.67 8.90 9.46
CA THR A 5 -17.95 9.67 8.24
C THR A 5 -17.24 9.09 7.03
N ALA A 6 -15.96 8.70 7.18
CA ALA A 6 -15.22 8.03 6.12
C ALA A 6 -15.88 6.70 5.73
N LYS A 7 -16.33 5.91 6.70
CA LYS A 7 -17.05 4.64 6.48
C LYS A 7 -18.36 4.84 5.72
N GLY A 8 -19.12 5.88 6.05
CA GLY A 8 -20.35 6.24 5.34
C GLY A 8 -20.12 6.59 3.87
N GLY A 9 -18.95 7.15 3.53
CA GLY A 9 -18.60 7.52 2.15
C GLY A 9 -18.37 6.35 1.18
N PHE A 10 -18.16 5.13 1.70
CA PHE A 10 -17.91 3.92 0.90
C PHE A 10 -19.07 2.92 0.94
N GLY A 11 -20.28 3.36 1.29
CA GLY A 11 -21.46 2.49 1.36
C GLY A 11 -21.67 1.68 0.07
N GLY A 12 -21.82 0.37 0.19
CA GLY A 12 -22.00 -0.55 -0.94
C GLY A 12 -20.71 -1.05 -1.61
N LEU A 13 -19.54 -0.51 -1.25
CA LEU A 13 -18.24 -0.94 -1.78
C LEU A 13 -17.48 -1.78 -0.74
N ARG A 14 -16.86 -2.87 -1.19
CA ARG A 14 -15.89 -3.61 -0.37
C ARG A 14 -14.66 -2.71 -0.15
N SER A 15 -14.41 -2.34 1.10
CA SER A 15 -13.37 -1.35 1.41
C SER A 15 -12.68 -1.63 2.74
N ILE A 16 -11.42 -1.19 2.84
CA ILE A 16 -10.67 -1.13 4.09
C ILE A 16 -10.30 0.33 4.32
N ILE A 17 -10.81 0.90 5.39
CA ILE A 17 -10.33 2.20 5.88
C ILE A 17 -9.16 1.91 6.80
N GLY A 18 -7.94 2.14 6.30
CA GLY A 18 -6.72 1.99 7.08
C GLY A 18 -6.31 3.29 7.75
N TYR A 19 -6.24 3.32 9.08
CA TYR A 19 -5.71 4.47 9.80
C TYR A 19 -4.19 4.51 9.72
N ALA A 20 -3.63 5.64 9.27
CA ALA A 20 -2.18 5.84 9.24
C ALA A 20 -1.64 6.09 10.65
N ILE A 21 -1.02 5.06 11.26
CA ILE A 21 -0.58 5.08 12.66
C ILE A 21 0.38 6.24 12.95
N LYS A 22 1.24 6.59 11.99
CA LYS A 22 2.14 7.76 12.07
C LYS A 22 1.45 9.08 12.43
N ALA A 23 0.14 9.21 12.23
CA ALA A 23 -0.61 10.41 12.60
C ALA A 23 -0.80 10.53 14.13
N ASN A 24 -1.07 9.43 14.82
CA ASN A 24 -1.12 9.34 16.28
C ASN A 24 -1.05 7.86 16.70
N ASN A 25 0.02 7.49 17.39
CA ASN A 25 0.29 6.12 17.81
C ASN A 25 -0.11 5.84 19.27
N ASN A 26 -1.02 6.63 19.85
CA ASN A 26 -1.56 6.35 21.17
C ASN A 26 -2.37 5.03 21.16
N LEU A 27 -1.99 4.08 22.01
CA LEU A 27 -2.60 2.75 22.06
C LEU A 27 -4.12 2.77 22.26
N LYS A 28 -4.65 3.70 23.09
CA LYS A 28 -6.11 3.78 23.35
C LYS A 28 -6.88 4.30 22.14
N ILE A 29 -6.29 5.23 21.38
CA ILE A 29 -6.88 5.69 20.11
C ILE A 29 -6.91 4.55 19.10
N LEU A 30 -5.83 3.78 19.02
CA LEU A 30 -5.70 2.62 18.14
C LEU A 30 -6.72 1.52 18.48
N GLU A 31 -6.85 1.15 19.76
CA GLU A 31 -7.86 0.19 20.23
C GLU A 31 -9.28 0.64 19.87
N HIS A 32 -9.60 1.91 20.08
CA HIS A 32 -10.91 2.47 19.75
C HIS A 32 -11.20 2.43 18.23
N LEU A 33 -10.23 2.80 17.39
CA LEU A 33 -10.39 2.72 15.93
C LEU A 33 -10.58 1.27 15.46
N ARG A 34 -9.85 0.33 16.07
CA ARG A 34 -10.00 -1.10 15.78
C ARG A 34 -11.40 -1.60 16.13
N GLU A 35 -11.98 -1.20 17.26
CA GLU A 35 -13.35 -1.56 17.66
C GLU A 35 -14.40 -1.08 16.65
N LEU A 36 -14.17 0.06 15.99
CA LEU A 36 -15.04 0.56 14.92
C LEU A 36 -14.86 -0.21 13.58
N GLY A 37 -13.91 -1.14 13.54
CA GLY A 37 -13.58 -1.96 12.38
C GLY A 37 -12.61 -1.29 11.42
N CYS A 38 -11.72 -0.42 11.90
CA CYS A 38 -10.64 0.17 11.10
C CYS A 38 -9.51 -0.85 10.84
N GLY A 39 -8.85 -0.73 9.69
CA GLY A 39 -7.54 -1.35 9.43
C GLY A 39 -6.39 -0.42 9.86
N ALA A 40 -5.15 -0.84 9.63
CA ALA A 40 -3.98 -0.04 9.96
C ALA A 40 -3.05 0.15 8.76
N VAL A 41 -2.53 1.37 8.61
CA VAL A 41 -1.47 1.71 7.65
C VAL A 41 -0.21 1.98 8.45
N LEU A 42 0.84 1.21 8.13
CA LEU A 42 2.07 1.09 8.91
C LEU A 42 3.25 1.60 8.08
N VAL A 43 4.24 2.20 8.72
CA VAL A 43 5.51 2.64 8.09
C VAL A 43 6.78 2.15 8.81
N SER A 44 6.63 1.34 9.87
CA SER A 44 7.75 0.63 10.52
C SER A 44 7.28 -0.66 11.19
N GLY A 45 8.20 -1.58 11.51
CA GLY A 45 7.87 -2.76 12.30
C GLY A 45 7.41 -2.45 13.72
N ASN A 46 7.81 -1.32 14.31
CA ASN A 46 7.29 -0.89 15.61
C ASN A 46 5.82 -0.49 15.54
N GLU A 47 5.39 0.15 14.44
CA GLU A 47 3.96 0.39 14.20
C GLU A 47 3.21 -0.92 13.97
N LEU A 48 3.81 -1.90 13.26
CA LEU A 48 3.22 -3.24 13.12
C LEU A 48 3.02 -3.91 14.48
N ARG A 49 4.06 -3.98 15.32
CA ARG A 49 3.96 -4.54 16.68
C ARG A 49 2.90 -3.82 17.51
N LEU A 50 2.80 -2.50 17.38
CA LEU A 50 1.79 -1.71 18.08
C LEU A 50 0.37 -1.98 17.57
N ALA A 51 0.18 -2.13 16.25
CA ALA A 51 -1.10 -2.48 15.65
C ALA A 51 -1.56 -3.86 16.11
N LEU A 52 -0.66 -4.84 16.12
CA LEU A 52 -0.95 -6.19 16.64
C LEU A 52 -1.32 -6.13 18.13
N ARG A 53 -0.59 -5.35 18.92
CA ARG A 53 -0.89 -5.13 20.35
C ARG A 53 -2.26 -4.49 20.57
N ALA A 54 -2.68 -3.57 19.70
CA ALA A 54 -4.01 -2.95 19.74
C ALA A 54 -5.14 -3.88 19.23
N GLY A 55 -4.78 -5.06 18.72
CA GLY A 55 -5.71 -6.08 18.24
C GLY A 55 -6.21 -5.85 16.82
N PHE A 56 -5.46 -5.12 15.97
CA PHE A 56 -5.80 -5.03 14.55
C PHE A 56 -5.66 -6.39 13.87
N ASP A 57 -6.60 -6.69 12.98
CA ASP A 57 -6.54 -7.84 12.10
C ASP A 57 -5.41 -7.64 11.06
N PRO A 58 -4.38 -8.51 11.02
CA PRO A 58 -3.27 -8.40 10.06
C PRO A 58 -3.73 -8.37 8.60
N THR A 59 -4.84 -9.04 8.26
CA THR A 59 -5.41 -9.05 6.90
C THR A 59 -6.02 -7.70 6.51
N ARG A 60 -6.03 -6.73 7.42
CA ARG A 60 -6.49 -5.35 7.23
C ARG A 60 -5.38 -4.34 7.50
N CYS A 61 -4.14 -4.81 7.59
CA CYS A 61 -2.95 -4.00 7.77
C CYS A 61 -2.16 -3.88 6.46
N ILE A 62 -1.66 -2.67 6.16
CA ILE A 62 -0.83 -2.41 4.97
C ILE A 62 0.48 -1.73 5.41
N PHE A 63 1.60 -2.43 5.20
CA PHE A 63 2.93 -1.94 5.50
C PHE A 63 3.54 -1.20 4.30
N ASN A 64 3.79 0.09 4.49
CA ASN A 64 4.37 1.02 3.54
C ASN A 64 5.80 1.41 3.93
N GLY A 65 6.51 2.06 3.01
CA GLY A 65 7.80 2.70 3.28
C GLY A 65 8.83 2.43 2.19
N ASN A 66 9.72 3.39 1.96
CA ASN A 66 10.78 3.33 0.95
C ASN A 66 12.12 2.80 1.48
N GLY A 67 12.13 2.27 2.71
CA GLY A 67 13.33 1.81 3.41
C GLY A 67 12.98 0.79 4.48
N LYS A 68 12.10 -0.16 4.14
CA LYS A 68 11.66 -1.22 5.07
C LYS A 68 12.86 -2.11 5.38
N LEU A 69 13.12 -2.33 6.66
CA LEU A 69 14.20 -3.21 7.12
C LEU A 69 13.82 -4.67 6.86
N LEU A 70 14.81 -5.52 6.56
CA LEU A 70 14.58 -6.94 6.33
C LEU A 70 13.88 -7.60 7.53
N GLU A 71 14.30 -7.29 8.76
CA GLU A 71 13.67 -7.82 9.98
C GLU A 71 12.20 -7.42 10.13
N ASP A 72 11.84 -6.19 9.74
CA ASP A 72 10.46 -5.71 9.76
C ASP A 72 9.62 -6.39 8.68
N LEU A 73 10.22 -6.67 7.52
CA LEU A 73 9.59 -7.42 6.43
C LEU A 73 9.39 -8.89 6.79
N VAL A 74 10.33 -9.51 7.52
CA VAL A 74 10.17 -10.87 8.03
C VAL A 74 8.98 -10.94 8.98
N LEU A 75 8.85 -9.97 9.90
CA LEU A 75 7.67 -9.88 10.77
C LEU A 75 6.39 -9.69 9.94
N ALA A 76 6.39 -8.79 8.96
CA ALA A 76 5.23 -8.55 8.10
C ALA A 76 4.81 -9.82 7.33
N ALA A 77 5.77 -10.59 6.81
CA ALA A 77 5.53 -11.86 6.14
C ALA A 77 4.98 -12.92 7.11
N GLN A 78 5.53 -13.01 8.32
CA GLN A 78 5.06 -13.93 9.38
C GLN A 78 3.61 -13.66 9.78
N GLU A 79 3.23 -12.38 9.92
CA GLU A 79 1.90 -11.96 10.34
C GLU A 79 0.89 -11.92 9.20
N GLY A 80 1.36 -11.96 7.94
CA GLY A 80 0.49 -12.01 6.76
C GLY A 80 -0.18 -10.68 6.42
N VAL A 81 0.46 -9.55 6.77
CA VAL A 81 -0.03 -8.22 6.38
C VAL A 81 0.22 -7.96 4.88
N PHE A 82 -0.51 -7.01 4.29
CA PHE A 82 -0.18 -6.52 2.96
C PHE A 82 1.10 -5.68 2.99
N VAL A 83 1.93 -5.77 1.95
CA VAL A 83 3.18 -5.00 1.86
C VAL A 83 3.23 -4.24 0.53
N ASN A 84 3.41 -2.93 0.60
CA ASN A 84 3.60 -2.12 -0.60
C ASN A 84 5.07 -2.17 -1.04
N VAL A 85 5.29 -2.48 -2.32
CA VAL A 85 6.60 -2.45 -2.98
C VAL A 85 6.87 -1.02 -3.46
N ASP A 86 7.99 -0.46 -3.06
CA ASP A 86 8.35 0.93 -3.34
C ASP A 86 9.52 1.07 -4.34
N SER A 87 10.39 0.05 -4.45
CA SER A 87 11.56 0.02 -5.33
C SER A 87 12.04 -1.41 -5.60
N GLU A 88 13.04 -1.57 -6.48
CA GLU A 88 13.64 -2.86 -6.83
C GLU A 88 14.33 -3.51 -5.61
N PHE A 89 15.14 -2.74 -4.88
CA PHE A 89 15.78 -3.20 -3.64
C PHE A 89 14.77 -3.63 -2.59
N ASP A 90 13.64 -2.93 -2.52
CA ASP A 90 12.56 -3.26 -1.60
C ASP A 90 11.88 -4.58 -1.98
N LEU A 91 11.67 -4.84 -3.28
CA LEU A 91 11.17 -6.13 -3.77
C LEU A 91 12.11 -7.29 -3.41
N ASP A 92 13.43 -7.12 -3.60
CA ASP A 92 14.43 -8.12 -3.26
C ASP A 92 14.43 -8.46 -1.76
N ASN A 93 14.25 -7.45 -0.90
CA ASN A 93 14.12 -7.65 0.53
C ASN A 93 12.81 -8.37 0.89
N ILE A 94 11.71 -8.07 0.20
CA ILE A 94 10.42 -8.76 0.43
C ILE A 94 10.54 -10.25 0.05
N ILE A 95 11.20 -10.57 -1.07
CA ILE A 95 11.48 -11.95 -1.48
C ILE A 95 12.33 -12.67 -0.43
N SER A 96 13.38 -12.00 0.05
CA SER A 96 14.25 -12.54 1.09
C SER A 96 13.49 -12.79 2.40
N ALA A 97 12.64 -11.84 2.81
CA ALA A 97 11.79 -11.96 3.98
C ALA A 97 10.77 -13.12 3.84
N ALA A 98 10.15 -13.27 2.67
CA ALA A 98 9.23 -14.37 2.38
C ALA A 98 9.90 -15.74 2.57
N ARG A 99 11.14 -15.88 2.08
CA ARG A 99 11.96 -17.10 2.24
C ARG A 99 12.31 -17.37 3.69
N ILE A 100 12.78 -16.36 4.42
CA ILE A 100 13.12 -16.49 5.85
C ILE A 100 11.88 -16.86 6.68
N ALA A 101 10.74 -16.24 6.40
CA ALA A 101 9.48 -16.52 7.09
C ALA A 101 8.83 -17.83 6.66
N GLY A 102 9.24 -18.42 5.53
CA GLY A 102 8.57 -19.57 4.92
C GLY A 102 7.12 -19.26 4.50
N LYS A 103 6.80 -18.00 4.19
CA LYS A 103 5.44 -17.53 3.87
C LYS A 103 5.43 -16.62 2.65
N LYS A 104 4.42 -16.80 1.80
CA LYS A 104 4.15 -15.93 0.66
C LYS A 104 3.64 -14.57 1.13
N VAL A 105 4.15 -13.49 0.55
CA VAL A 105 3.77 -12.11 0.90
C VAL A 105 2.75 -11.57 -0.11
N ASN A 106 1.65 -11.02 0.40
CA ASN A 106 0.67 -10.31 -0.42
C ASN A 106 1.17 -8.89 -0.68
N VAL A 107 1.54 -8.60 -1.92
CA VAL A 107 2.16 -7.33 -2.30
C VAL A 107 1.24 -6.45 -3.13
N LEU A 108 1.40 -5.14 -2.99
CA LEU A 108 0.85 -4.16 -3.93
C LEU A 108 1.99 -3.31 -4.50
N LEU A 109 1.93 -2.99 -5.79
CA LEU A 109 2.91 -2.11 -6.41
C LEU A 109 2.52 -0.65 -6.16
N ARG A 110 3.41 0.13 -5.54
CA ARG A 110 3.19 1.57 -5.38
C ARG A 110 3.58 2.30 -6.66
N ILE A 111 2.61 2.70 -7.46
CA ILE A 111 2.82 3.39 -8.73
C ILE A 111 2.63 4.89 -8.52
N ASN A 112 3.50 5.70 -9.12
CA ASN A 112 3.30 7.14 -9.23
C ASN A 112 2.46 7.42 -10.49
N PRO A 113 1.17 7.78 -10.36
CA PRO A 113 0.34 8.05 -11.53
C PRO A 113 0.85 9.30 -12.25
N ASP A 114 0.87 9.24 -13.58
CA ASP A 114 1.30 10.34 -14.45
C ASP A 114 0.16 11.35 -14.63
N VAL A 115 -0.13 12.09 -13.56
CA VAL A 115 -1.17 13.11 -13.53
C VAL A 115 -0.72 14.35 -14.31
N ASP A 116 -1.65 14.98 -15.05
CA ASP A 116 -1.34 16.14 -15.89
C ASP A 116 -0.70 17.28 -15.06
N PRO A 117 0.55 17.69 -15.36
CA PRO A 117 1.23 18.74 -14.63
C PRO A 117 0.58 20.12 -14.79
N GLN A 118 -0.21 20.36 -15.84
CA GLN A 118 -0.96 21.60 -16.01
C GLN A 118 -2.15 21.68 -15.05
N VAL A 119 -2.78 20.55 -14.78
CA VAL A 119 -3.94 20.45 -13.88
C VAL A 119 -3.49 20.31 -12.42
N HIS A 120 -2.43 19.53 -12.18
CA HIS A 120 -1.96 19.17 -10.84
C HIS A 120 -0.43 19.37 -10.69
N PRO A 121 0.08 20.60 -10.81
CA PRO A 121 1.53 20.87 -10.90
C PRO A 121 2.31 20.39 -9.67
N TYR A 122 1.74 20.54 -8.46
CA TYR A 122 2.40 20.13 -7.23
C TYR A 122 2.56 18.61 -7.11
N VAL A 123 1.55 17.83 -7.52
CA VAL A 123 1.58 16.37 -7.44
C VAL A 123 2.50 15.81 -8.53
N ALA A 124 2.41 16.33 -9.77
CA ALA A 124 3.29 15.90 -10.85
C ALA A 124 4.77 16.19 -10.54
N THR A 125 5.08 17.39 -10.03
CA THR A 125 6.46 17.75 -9.60
C THR A 125 6.91 16.89 -8.42
N GLY A 126 6.00 16.64 -7.47
CA GLY A 126 6.23 15.76 -6.33
C GLY A 126 6.60 14.35 -6.76
N ASN A 127 5.83 13.75 -7.68
CA ASN A 127 6.06 12.41 -8.21
C ASN A 127 7.41 12.30 -8.94
N LYS A 128 7.76 13.30 -9.77
CA LYS A 128 9.00 13.28 -10.56
C LYS A 128 10.27 13.29 -9.69
N ASN A 129 10.23 14.07 -8.60
CA ASN A 129 11.35 14.21 -7.66
C ASN A 129 11.24 13.28 -6.44
N SER A 130 10.20 12.44 -6.39
CA SER A 130 9.92 11.58 -5.26
C SER A 130 10.93 10.44 -5.16
N LYS A 131 11.37 10.15 -3.93
CA LYS A 131 12.04 8.90 -3.58
C LYS A 131 11.08 7.73 -3.36
N PHE A 132 9.78 7.98 -3.51
CA PHE A 132 8.71 7.03 -3.24
C PHE A 132 8.10 6.52 -4.53
N GLY A 133 7.82 5.22 -4.55
CA GLY A 133 7.04 4.56 -5.58
C GLY A 133 7.81 4.33 -6.89
N ILE A 134 7.18 3.54 -7.73
CA ILE A 134 7.69 3.05 -8.99
C ILE A 134 7.21 3.99 -10.09
N ARG A 135 8.13 4.35 -11.00
CA ARG A 135 7.74 5.05 -12.23
C ARG A 135 7.07 4.09 -13.18
N ASN A 136 6.05 4.55 -13.90
CA ASN A 136 5.25 3.71 -14.79
C ASN A 136 6.10 2.96 -15.84
N GLU A 137 7.21 3.53 -16.31
CA GLU A 137 8.07 2.88 -17.32
C GLU A 137 8.77 1.62 -16.78
N LYS A 138 8.86 1.48 -15.44
CA LYS A 138 9.41 0.28 -14.79
C LYS A 138 8.37 -0.77 -14.45
N LEU A 139 7.08 -0.53 -14.71
CA LEU A 139 6.01 -1.46 -14.32
C LEU A 139 6.29 -2.88 -14.82
N GLN A 140 6.68 -3.04 -16.08
CA GLN A 140 6.96 -4.37 -16.66
C GLN A 140 8.05 -5.14 -15.90
N TRP A 141 9.12 -4.46 -15.47
CA TRP A 141 10.18 -5.10 -14.69
C TRP A 141 9.65 -5.71 -13.39
N PHE A 142 8.77 -4.99 -12.67
CA PHE A 142 8.16 -5.49 -11.44
C PHE A 142 7.22 -6.66 -11.70
N LEU A 143 6.45 -6.62 -12.80
CA LEU A 143 5.57 -7.71 -13.17
C LEU A 143 6.36 -8.98 -13.51
N ASP A 144 7.43 -8.85 -14.30
CA ASP A 144 8.31 -9.97 -14.64
C ASP A 144 8.96 -10.57 -13.38
N ALA A 145 9.41 -9.72 -12.45
CA ALA A 145 9.96 -10.16 -11.17
C ALA A 145 8.93 -10.90 -10.30
N VAL A 146 7.69 -10.39 -10.20
CA VAL A 146 6.62 -11.09 -9.46
C VAL A 146 6.33 -12.46 -10.10
N LYS A 147 6.27 -12.55 -11.43
CA LYS A 147 6.08 -13.84 -12.15
C LYS A 147 7.23 -14.82 -11.89
N ALA A 148 8.46 -14.34 -11.76
CA ALA A 148 9.62 -15.16 -11.48
C ALA A 148 9.66 -15.71 -10.03
N HIS A 149 8.91 -15.12 -9.10
CA HIS A 149 8.90 -15.48 -7.69
C HIS A 149 7.48 -15.85 -7.17
N PRO A 150 6.78 -16.83 -7.79
CA PRO A 150 5.39 -17.14 -7.47
C PRO A 150 5.21 -17.83 -6.11
N ASN A 151 6.29 -18.36 -5.51
CA ASN A 151 6.25 -18.99 -4.19
C ASN A 151 6.38 -17.95 -3.07
N GLU A 152 7.14 -16.89 -3.32
CA GLU A 152 7.42 -15.82 -2.37
C GLU A 152 6.40 -14.68 -2.45
N LEU A 153 5.87 -14.39 -3.63
CA LEU A 153 5.04 -13.21 -3.88
C LEU A 153 3.65 -13.55 -4.39
N LYS A 154 2.65 -12.78 -3.95
CA LYS A 154 1.32 -12.70 -4.56
C LYS A 154 0.99 -11.23 -4.80
N LEU A 155 0.96 -10.81 -6.05
CA LEU A 155 0.47 -9.48 -6.40
C LEU A 155 -1.05 -9.43 -6.25
N VAL A 156 -1.54 -8.60 -5.33
CA VAL A 156 -2.97 -8.48 -5.01
C VAL A 156 -3.56 -7.14 -5.41
N GLY A 157 -2.74 -6.16 -5.77
CA GLY A 157 -3.24 -4.85 -6.21
C GLY A 157 -2.16 -3.82 -6.51
N VAL A 158 -2.61 -2.58 -6.66
CA VAL A 158 -1.77 -1.40 -6.88
C VAL A 158 -2.08 -0.35 -5.83
N HIS A 159 -1.13 0.53 -5.58
CA HIS A 159 -1.25 1.59 -4.58
C HIS A 159 -0.72 2.90 -5.17
N CYS A 160 -1.33 4.02 -4.80
CA CYS A 160 -0.75 5.34 -5.02
C CYS A 160 -0.99 6.23 -3.80
N HIS A 161 -0.13 7.23 -3.61
CA HIS A 161 -0.31 8.25 -2.59
C HIS A 161 0.00 9.61 -3.18
N LEU A 162 -1.03 10.47 -3.27
CA LEU A 162 -1.01 11.72 -4.02
C LEU A 162 -0.48 12.92 -3.20
N GLY A 163 -0.02 12.68 -1.98
CA GLY A 163 0.45 13.69 -1.04
C GLY A 163 -0.52 13.93 0.12
N SER A 164 -0.22 14.97 0.90
CA SER A 164 -1.00 15.37 2.09
C SER A 164 -1.66 16.73 1.88
N THR A 165 -2.59 17.08 2.77
CA THR A 165 -3.27 18.40 2.78
C THR A 165 -3.96 18.78 1.45
N ILE A 166 -4.50 17.78 0.75
CA ILE A 166 -5.23 17.99 -0.50
C ILE A 166 -6.58 18.65 -0.20
N THR A 167 -6.85 19.79 -0.84
CA THR A 167 -8.07 20.58 -0.66
C THR A 167 -9.08 20.44 -1.80
N LYS A 168 -8.67 19.88 -2.94
CA LYS A 168 -9.52 19.65 -4.12
C LYS A 168 -9.60 18.16 -4.43
N VAL A 169 -10.79 17.66 -4.69
CA VAL A 169 -11.02 16.21 -4.88
C VAL A 169 -10.68 15.72 -6.30
N ASP A 170 -10.57 16.63 -7.27
CA ASP A 170 -10.36 16.29 -8.69
C ASP A 170 -9.13 15.42 -8.93
N ILE A 171 -8.06 15.66 -8.17
CA ILE A 171 -6.82 14.86 -8.24
C ILE A 171 -7.05 13.39 -7.90
N PHE A 172 -7.97 13.07 -6.98
CA PHE A 172 -8.29 11.68 -6.66
C PHE A 172 -9.05 11.00 -7.79
N ARG A 173 -9.97 11.70 -8.46
CA ARG A 173 -10.68 11.19 -9.63
C ARG A 173 -9.69 10.90 -10.76
N ASP A 174 -8.85 11.87 -11.10
CA ASP A 174 -7.94 11.77 -12.24
C ASP A 174 -6.89 10.67 -12.00
N ALA A 175 -6.33 10.59 -10.79
CA ALA A 175 -5.44 9.51 -10.40
C ALA A 175 -6.15 8.14 -10.40
N ALA A 176 -7.39 8.05 -9.91
CA ALA A 176 -8.13 6.78 -9.89
C ALA A 176 -8.35 6.22 -11.31
N VAL A 177 -8.66 7.07 -12.29
CA VAL A 177 -8.78 6.65 -13.70
C VAL A 177 -7.47 6.05 -14.21
N LEU A 178 -6.33 6.71 -13.93
CA LEU A 178 -5.01 6.18 -14.32
C LEU A 178 -4.69 4.85 -13.62
N MET A 179 -5.01 4.73 -12.32
CA MET A 179 -4.78 3.50 -11.57
C MET A 179 -5.63 2.33 -12.05
N VAL A 180 -6.87 2.57 -12.51
CA VAL A 180 -7.71 1.54 -13.13
C VAL A 180 -7.08 1.03 -14.43
N ASN A 181 -6.55 1.92 -15.26
CA ASN A 181 -5.86 1.50 -16.49
C ASN A 181 -4.65 0.59 -16.20
N TYR A 182 -3.86 0.90 -15.15
CA TYR A 182 -2.78 0.00 -14.73
C TYR A 182 -3.31 -1.35 -14.21
N ILE A 183 -4.44 -1.37 -13.50
CA ILE A 183 -5.05 -2.64 -13.07
C ILE A 183 -5.46 -3.49 -14.28
N ASP A 184 -6.05 -2.87 -15.30
CA ASP A 184 -6.48 -3.57 -16.52
C ASP A 184 -5.28 -4.12 -17.30
N GLU A 185 -4.19 -3.35 -17.42
CA GLU A 185 -2.93 -3.81 -18.01
C GLU A 185 -2.35 -5.01 -17.25
N ILE A 186 -2.31 -4.92 -15.91
CA ILE A 186 -1.78 -6.00 -15.07
C ILE A 186 -2.67 -7.26 -15.17
N ARG A 187 -3.99 -7.10 -15.21
CA ARG A 187 -4.93 -8.23 -15.40
C ARG A 187 -4.74 -8.89 -16.76
N ALA A 188 -4.55 -8.10 -17.82
CA ALA A 188 -4.29 -8.62 -19.17
C ALA A 188 -3.00 -9.48 -19.23
N GLN A 189 -2.05 -9.23 -18.33
CA GLN A 189 -0.83 -10.03 -18.19
C GLN A 189 -0.99 -11.30 -17.33
N GLY A 190 -2.21 -11.60 -16.85
CA GLY A 190 -2.55 -12.84 -16.14
C GLY A 190 -2.47 -12.76 -14.61
N PHE A 191 -2.33 -11.57 -14.01
CA PHE A 191 -2.34 -11.42 -12.56
C PHE A 191 -3.78 -11.28 -12.01
N GLU A 192 -4.09 -12.03 -10.95
CA GLU A 192 -5.37 -11.94 -10.25
C GLU A 192 -5.37 -10.80 -9.22
N ILE A 193 -5.57 -9.56 -9.71
CA ILE A 193 -5.80 -8.41 -8.83
C ILE A 193 -7.23 -8.43 -8.29
N VAL A 194 -7.36 -8.46 -6.96
CA VAL A 194 -8.64 -8.42 -6.25
C VAL A 194 -9.04 -6.96 -6.07
N THR A 195 -10.14 -6.56 -6.71
CA THR A 195 -10.84 -5.29 -6.47
C THR A 195 -12.07 -5.51 -5.61
#